data_AF-A0A3M1JZN1-F1
#
_entry.id   AF-A0A3M1JZN1-F1
#
_cell.length_a   1.000
_cell.length_b   1.000
_cell.length_c   1.000
_cell.angle_alpha   90.00
_cell.angle_beta   90.00
_cell.angle_gamma   90.00
#
_symmetry.space_group_name_H-M   'P 1'
#
loop_
_entity.id
_entity.type
_entity.pdbx_description
1 polymer ?
#
loop_
_entity_poly.entity_id
_entity_poly.type
_entity_poly.pdbx_seq_one_letter_code
_entity_poly.pdbx_strand_id
1 'polypeptide(L)'
;GTRDITAISNNAGVDDFGLGLLLQTRQIKRMVSSYVGENKTFERQYLDGELELEFNPQGTLAERIRAGGAGIPGFYTKTGVGTLIAEGKEHKEFAGETYIMETGLTADVALVKAWKGDTEGNLVYRKTARNFNPMMAAAGRVTVAEVEVLVDKGELDPDQIHTPGIYVQRLIKGAIYEKRIEQRTTRPRAA
;
A
#
# COMPACT_ATOMS: atom_id res chain seq x y z
N GLY A 1 11.55 -18.43 2.11
CA GLY A 1 10.46 -18.13 3.05
C GLY A 1 9.15 -18.49 2.40
N THR A 2 8.06 -17.87 2.83
CA THR A 2 6.72 -18.01 2.25
C THR A 2 6.75 -17.72 0.74
N ARG A 3 6.01 -18.49 -0.05
CA ARG A 3 5.93 -18.37 -1.52
C ARG A 3 4.49 -18.12 -1.96
N ASP A 4 4.31 -17.91 -3.26
CA ASP A 4 3.01 -17.70 -3.91
C ASP A 4 2.23 -16.49 -3.37
N ILE A 5 2.96 -15.46 -2.95
CA ILE A 5 2.36 -14.25 -2.37
C ILE A 5 1.67 -13.44 -3.47
N THR A 6 0.43 -13.04 -3.21
CA THR A 6 -0.20 -11.90 -3.89
C THR A 6 0.05 -10.66 -3.07
N ALA A 7 0.86 -9.73 -3.58
CA ALA A 7 1.23 -8.52 -2.90
C ALA A 7 0.45 -7.32 -3.46
N ILE A 8 -0.24 -6.60 -2.57
CA ILE A 8 -0.96 -5.36 -2.87
C ILE A 8 -0.10 -4.21 -2.36
N SER A 9 0.49 -3.44 -3.26
CA SER A 9 1.36 -2.31 -2.90
C SER A 9 1.43 -1.32 -4.05
N ASN A 10 1.59 -0.03 -3.74
CA ASN A 10 1.75 1.00 -4.76
C ASN A 10 2.93 0.68 -5.69
N ASN A 11 4.05 0.25 -5.10
CA ASN A 11 5.30 -0.10 -5.77
C ASN A 11 5.92 -1.36 -5.17
N ALA A 12 6.88 -1.95 -5.88
CA ALA A 12 7.70 -3.05 -5.38
C ALA A 12 8.96 -2.60 -4.60
N GLY A 13 9.20 -1.29 -4.47
CA GLY A 13 10.52 -0.80 -4.08
C GLY A 13 11.56 -1.05 -5.17
N VAL A 14 12.84 -0.97 -4.80
CA VAL A 14 13.98 -1.14 -5.71
C VAL A 14 14.53 -2.57 -5.61
N ASP A 15 15.39 -2.98 -6.55
CA ASP A 15 15.87 -4.36 -6.64
C ASP A 15 16.41 -4.92 -5.31
N ASP A 16 17.15 -4.13 -4.52
CA ASP A 16 17.81 -4.54 -3.29
C ASP A 16 17.13 -4.05 -1.99
N PHE A 17 15.91 -3.50 -2.06
CA PHE A 17 15.22 -2.95 -0.89
C PHE A 17 13.68 -3.00 -1.00
N GLY A 18 13.00 -3.16 0.14
CA GLY A 18 11.54 -3.28 0.16
C GLY A 18 11.06 -4.62 -0.42
N LEU A 19 9.99 -4.62 -1.22
CA LEU A 19 9.45 -5.85 -1.81
C LEU A 19 10.35 -6.44 -2.91
N GLY A 20 11.32 -5.67 -3.44
CA GLY A 20 12.32 -6.16 -4.40
C GLY A 20 13.10 -7.37 -3.88
N LEU A 21 13.37 -7.42 -2.58
CA LEU A 21 13.99 -8.57 -1.91
C LEU A 21 13.16 -9.86 -2.05
N LEU A 22 11.82 -9.73 -2.07
CA LEU A 22 10.91 -10.87 -2.25
C LEU A 22 10.78 -11.27 -3.72
N LEU A 23 10.93 -10.32 -4.66
CA LEU A 23 10.98 -10.59 -6.10
C LEU A 23 12.26 -11.35 -6.48
N GLN A 24 13.42 -10.92 -5.96
CA GLN A 24 14.70 -11.62 -6.19
C GLN A 24 14.65 -13.10 -5.80
N THR A 25 13.90 -13.42 -4.75
CA THR A 25 13.77 -14.78 -4.21
C THR A 25 12.55 -15.54 -4.76
N ARG A 26 11.81 -14.95 -5.71
CA ARG A 26 10.58 -15.49 -6.32
C ARG A 26 9.56 -15.93 -5.27
N GLN A 27 9.33 -15.08 -4.27
CA GLN A 27 8.32 -15.32 -3.23
C GLN A 27 6.96 -14.70 -3.61
N ILE A 28 6.96 -13.68 -4.47
CA ILE A 28 5.75 -13.03 -4.98
C ILE A 28 5.38 -13.65 -6.32
N LYS A 29 4.15 -14.14 -6.43
CA LYS A 29 3.56 -14.67 -7.67
C LYS A 29 2.73 -13.62 -8.40
N ARG A 30 2.06 -12.73 -7.66
CA ARG A 30 1.20 -11.68 -8.23
C ARG A 30 1.41 -10.34 -7.54
N MET A 31 1.45 -9.28 -8.33
CA MET A 31 1.48 -7.89 -7.85
C MET A 31 0.22 -7.16 -8.28
N VAL A 32 -0.45 -6.52 -7.32
CA VAL A 32 -1.52 -5.55 -7.55
C VAL A 32 -0.95 -4.17 -7.25
N SER A 33 -0.61 -3.43 -8.30
CA SER A 33 0.23 -2.24 -8.19
C SER A 33 -0.13 -1.15 -9.18
N SER A 34 0.29 0.08 -8.87
CA SER A 34 0.05 1.26 -9.72
C SER A 34 1.26 1.69 -10.52
N TYR A 35 2.46 1.32 -10.08
CA TYR A 35 3.68 1.71 -10.75
C TYR A 35 4.82 0.74 -10.44
N VAL A 36 5.50 0.29 -11.50
CA VAL A 36 6.57 -0.72 -11.45
C VAL A 36 7.96 -0.09 -11.30
N GLY A 37 8.13 1.17 -11.68
CA GLY A 37 9.43 1.75 -12.03
C GLY A 37 10.53 1.66 -10.98
N GLU A 38 11.77 1.70 -11.48
CA GLU A 38 13.05 1.49 -10.79
C GLU A 38 13.34 0.07 -10.27
N ASN A 39 12.61 -0.95 -10.75
CA ASN A 39 12.87 -2.37 -10.42
C ASN A 39 13.04 -3.23 -11.68
N LYS A 40 14.30 -3.49 -12.08
CA LYS A 40 14.60 -4.27 -13.29
C LYS A 40 14.18 -5.73 -13.14
N THR A 41 14.27 -6.27 -11.93
CA THR A 41 13.86 -7.65 -11.64
C THR A 41 12.36 -7.83 -11.87
N PHE A 42 11.55 -6.88 -11.42
CA PHE A 42 10.11 -6.86 -11.65
C PHE A 42 9.81 -6.86 -13.14
N GLU A 43 10.35 -5.90 -13.89
CA GLU A 43 10.07 -5.73 -15.31
C GLU A 43 10.40 -7.02 -16.09
N ARG A 44 11.58 -7.60 -15.85
CA ARG A 44 11.98 -8.86 -16.46
C ARG A 44 11.03 -10.01 -16.11
N GLN A 45 10.74 -10.22 -14.81
CA GLN A 45 9.85 -11.32 -14.38
C GLN A 45 8.44 -11.19 -14.95
N TYR A 46 7.93 -9.96 -15.12
CA TYR A 46 6.65 -9.72 -15.77
C TYR A 46 6.69 -10.06 -17.27
N LEU A 47 7.72 -9.60 -17.99
CA LEU A 47 7.89 -9.88 -19.43
C LEU A 47 8.12 -11.37 -19.72
N ASP A 48 8.80 -12.07 -18.82
CA ASP A 48 9.05 -13.51 -18.92
C ASP A 48 7.83 -14.36 -18.48
N GLY A 49 6.76 -13.73 -17.98
CA GLY A 49 5.56 -14.41 -17.49
C GLY A 49 5.74 -15.13 -16.14
N GLU A 50 6.84 -14.88 -15.42
CA GLU A 50 7.09 -15.41 -14.07
C GLU A 50 6.27 -14.69 -12.98
N LEU A 51 5.89 -13.43 -13.22
CA LEU A 51 5.14 -12.57 -12.29
C LEU A 51 3.83 -12.09 -12.92
N GLU A 52 2.70 -12.38 -12.27
CA GLU A 52 1.41 -11.81 -12.65
C GLU A 52 1.32 -10.35 -12.20
N LEU A 53 0.88 -9.45 -13.08
CA LEU A 53 0.63 -8.05 -12.75
C LEU A 53 -0.83 -7.68 -12.99
N GLU A 54 -1.47 -7.17 -11.95
CA GLU A 54 -2.73 -6.44 -12.06
C GLU A 54 -2.47 -4.95 -11.89
N PHE A 55 -2.38 -4.24 -13.02
CA PHE A 55 -2.12 -2.81 -13.02
C PHE A 55 -3.36 -2.02 -12.60
N ASN A 56 -3.18 -1.09 -11.66
CA ASN A 56 -4.26 -0.28 -11.10
C ASN A 56 -3.87 1.19 -11.06
N PRO A 57 -4.63 2.13 -11.66
CA PRO A 57 -4.41 3.55 -11.45
C PRO A 57 -4.29 3.87 -9.95
N GLN A 58 -3.32 4.69 -9.55
CA GLN A 58 -2.99 4.86 -8.13
C GLN A 58 -4.18 5.29 -7.26
N GLY A 59 -5.02 6.19 -7.76
CA GLY A 59 -6.25 6.61 -7.07
C GLY A 59 -7.25 5.47 -6.92
N THR A 60 -7.41 4.65 -7.96
CA THR A 60 -8.24 3.44 -7.93
C THR A 60 -7.68 2.42 -6.94
N LEU A 61 -6.37 2.14 -6.95
CA LEU A 61 -5.74 1.23 -6.00
C LEU A 61 -6.00 1.66 -4.55
N ALA A 62 -5.84 2.96 -4.27
CA ALA A 62 -6.11 3.52 -2.96
C ALA A 62 -7.57 3.34 -2.54
N GLU A 63 -8.51 3.71 -3.41
CA GLU A 63 -9.94 3.61 -3.11
C GLU A 63 -10.41 2.15 -3.01
N ARG A 64 -9.86 1.24 -3.82
CA ARG A 64 -10.15 -0.20 -3.70
C ARG A 64 -9.75 -0.75 -2.33
N ILE A 65 -8.56 -0.42 -1.83
CA ILE A 65 -8.11 -0.83 -0.49
C ILE A 65 -9.01 -0.22 0.59
N ARG A 66 -9.28 1.08 0.50
CA ARG A 66 -10.16 1.79 1.45
C ARG A 66 -11.59 1.22 1.44
N ALA A 67 -12.14 0.91 0.27
CA ALA A 67 -13.44 0.27 0.10
C ALA A 67 -13.48 -1.10 0.76
N GLY A 68 -12.45 -1.94 0.56
CA GLY A 68 -12.34 -3.24 1.20
C GLY A 68 -12.31 -3.15 2.73
N GLY A 69 -11.49 -2.26 3.29
CA GLY A 69 -11.45 -2.03 4.75
C GLY A 69 -12.74 -1.42 5.33
N ALA A 70 -13.53 -0.73 4.50
CA ALA A 70 -14.82 -0.16 4.88
C ALA A 70 -16.02 -1.11 4.63
N GLY A 71 -15.79 -2.32 4.13
CA GLY A 71 -16.87 -3.28 3.80
C GLY A 71 -17.68 -2.90 2.55
N ILE A 72 -17.12 -2.09 1.64
CA ILE A 72 -17.75 -1.71 0.37
C ILE A 72 -17.28 -2.69 -0.72
N PRO A 73 -18.16 -3.56 -1.24
CA PRO A 73 -17.75 -4.61 -2.18
C PRO A 73 -17.42 -4.07 -3.58
N GLY A 74 -18.02 -2.95 -3.97
CA GLY A 74 -17.72 -2.29 -5.24
C GLY A 74 -18.17 -0.83 -5.26
N PHE A 75 -17.51 -0.05 -6.11
CA PHE A 75 -17.78 1.38 -6.33
C PHE A 75 -17.49 1.74 -7.79
N TYR A 76 -17.99 2.89 -8.26
CA TYR A 76 -17.73 3.37 -9.62
C TYR A 76 -16.72 4.51 -9.62
N THR A 77 -15.81 4.51 -10.58
CA THR A 77 -14.84 5.59 -10.82
C THR A 77 -14.71 5.89 -12.32
N LYS A 78 -14.44 7.16 -12.65
CA LYS A 78 -14.18 7.57 -14.03
C LYS A 78 -12.76 7.20 -14.48
N THR A 79 -11.85 6.98 -13.52
CA THR A 79 -10.44 6.69 -13.80
C THR A 79 -10.30 5.36 -14.54
N GLY A 80 -9.79 5.40 -15.78
CA GLY A 80 -9.56 4.21 -16.61
C GLY A 80 -10.57 4.01 -17.74
N VAL A 81 -11.68 4.76 -17.75
CA VAL A 81 -12.66 4.76 -18.86
C VAL A 81 -11.95 5.06 -20.18
N GLY A 82 -12.23 4.25 -21.21
CA GLY A 82 -11.62 4.38 -22.54
C GLY A 82 -10.16 3.90 -22.63
N THR A 83 -9.66 3.18 -21.62
CA THR A 83 -8.32 2.59 -21.60
C THR A 83 -8.40 1.07 -21.37
N LEU A 84 -7.27 0.36 -21.50
CA LEU A 84 -7.16 -1.08 -21.18
C LEU A 84 -7.65 -1.43 -19.76
N ILE A 85 -7.63 -0.47 -18.83
CA ILE A 85 -8.10 -0.67 -17.45
C ILE A 85 -9.61 -0.92 -17.37
N ALA A 86 -10.38 -0.42 -18.34
CA ALA A 86 -11.83 -0.58 -18.38
C ALA A 86 -12.27 -1.94 -18.98
N GLU A 87 -11.37 -2.67 -19.63
CA GLU A 87 -11.72 -3.93 -20.30
C GLU A 87 -12.27 -4.96 -19.31
N GLY A 88 -13.42 -5.57 -19.65
CA GLY A 88 -14.09 -6.56 -18.82
C GLY A 88 -14.80 -6.01 -17.58
N LYS A 89 -14.81 -4.69 -17.36
CA LYS A 89 -15.50 -4.06 -16.22
C LYS A 89 -16.89 -3.56 -16.57
N GLU A 90 -17.78 -3.57 -15.59
CA GLU A 90 -19.12 -3.00 -15.74
C GLU A 90 -19.02 -1.48 -15.94
N HIS A 91 -19.72 -0.96 -16.95
CA HIS A 91 -19.84 0.47 -17.22
C HIS A 91 -21.19 0.98 -16.77
N LYS A 92 -21.22 2.19 -16.21
CA LYS A 92 -22.46 2.85 -15.78
C LYS A 92 -22.39 4.34 -16.00
N GLU A 93 -23.49 4.92 -16.47
CA GLU A 93 -23.62 6.36 -16.62
C GLU A 93 -24.18 7.01 -15.36
N PHE A 94 -23.55 8.13 -14.96
CA PHE A 94 -24.03 9.03 -13.93
C PHE A 94 -23.94 10.46 -14.46
N ALA A 95 -25.08 11.18 -14.48
CA ALA A 95 -25.15 12.57 -14.93
C ALA A 95 -24.50 12.85 -16.31
N GLY A 96 -24.66 11.92 -17.26
CA GLY A 96 -24.12 12.04 -18.62
C GLY A 96 -22.65 11.67 -18.77
N GLU A 97 -22.01 11.16 -17.71
CA GLU A 97 -20.62 10.73 -17.71
C GLU A 97 -20.54 9.22 -17.46
N THR A 98 -19.66 8.52 -18.19
CA THR A 98 -19.44 7.08 -18.03
C THR A 98 -18.40 6.80 -16.93
N TYR A 99 -18.66 5.79 -16.11
CA TYR A 99 -17.81 5.29 -15.04
C TYR A 99 -17.64 3.78 -15.16
N ILE A 100 -16.57 3.22 -14.59
CA ILE A 100 -16.33 1.78 -14.48
C ILE A 100 -16.44 1.29 -13.04
N MET A 101 -16.95 0.08 -12.84
CA MET A 101 -17.03 -0.58 -11.54
C MET A 101 -15.66 -1.15 -11.14
N GLU A 102 -15.23 -0.84 -9.93
CA GLU A 102 -14.05 -1.39 -9.26
C GLU A 102 -14.44 -2.08 -7.95
N THR A 103 -13.75 -3.14 -7.59
CA THR A 103 -14.05 -3.94 -6.39
C THR A 103 -13.14 -3.60 -5.21
N GLY A 104 -13.68 -3.71 -4.00
CA GLY A 104 -12.90 -3.57 -2.77
C GLY A 104 -11.78 -4.62 -2.67
N LEU A 105 -10.59 -4.20 -2.23
CA LEU A 105 -9.44 -5.07 -1.99
C LEU A 105 -9.28 -5.34 -0.50
N THR A 106 -9.12 -6.60 -0.14
CA THR A 106 -8.78 -7.05 1.22
C THR A 106 -7.56 -7.97 1.17
N ALA A 107 -6.89 -8.15 2.31
CA ALA A 107 -5.72 -9.02 2.42
C ALA A 107 -5.79 -9.89 3.68
N ASP A 108 -5.18 -11.07 3.63
CA ASP A 108 -5.01 -11.91 4.82
C ASP A 108 -4.16 -11.23 5.89
N VAL A 109 -3.09 -10.56 5.46
CA VAL A 109 -2.16 -9.84 6.33
C VAL A 109 -1.86 -8.47 5.72
N ALA A 110 -1.95 -7.42 6.54
CA ALA A 110 -1.46 -6.09 6.21
C ALA A 110 -0.19 -5.79 7.01
N LEU A 111 0.87 -5.39 6.33
CA LEU A 111 2.12 -4.97 6.94
C LEU A 111 2.26 -3.46 6.75
N VAL A 112 2.28 -2.71 7.85
CA VAL A 112 2.28 -1.24 7.80
C VAL A 112 3.38 -0.64 8.66
N LYS A 113 3.86 0.54 8.27
CA LYS A 113 4.90 1.30 8.95
C LYS A 113 4.37 2.63 9.47
N ALA A 114 4.51 2.86 10.77
CA ALA A 114 4.13 4.12 11.43
C ALA A 114 5.32 4.79 12.13
N TRP A 115 5.20 6.07 12.46
CA TRP A 115 6.24 6.78 13.22
C TRP A 115 6.12 6.44 14.70
N LYS A 116 4.94 6.63 15.28
CA LYS A 116 4.64 6.24 16.66
C LYS A 116 3.48 5.26 16.70
N GLY A 117 3.46 4.43 17.73
CA GLY A 117 2.25 3.76 18.16
C GLY A 117 2.19 3.62 19.68
N ASP A 118 1.00 3.42 20.22
CA ASP A 118 0.79 3.10 21.63
C ASP A 118 0.49 1.61 21.85
N THR A 119 0.45 1.18 23.12
CA THR A 119 0.18 -0.22 23.48
C THR A 119 -1.24 -0.71 23.15
N GLU A 120 -2.16 0.17 22.74
CA GLU A 120 -3.50 -0.16 22.23
C GLU A 120 -3.53 -0.26 20.70
N GLY A 121 -2.40 -0.01 20.03
CA GLY A 121 -2.26 -0.11 18.58
C GLY A 121 -2.58 1.18 17.81
N ASN A 122 -2.86 2.30 18.48
CA ASN A 122 -3.11 3.56 17.81
C ASN A 122 -1.83 4.04 17.10
N LEU A 123 -1.94 4.55 15.88
CA LEU A 123 -0.78 4.92 15.07
C LEU A 123 -0.76 6.41 14.68
N VAL A 124 0.45 6.98 14.72
CA VAL A 124 0.77 8.30 14.18
C VAL A 124 1.84 8.14 13.10
N TYR A 125 1.65 8.79 11.95
CA TYR A 125 2.56 8.77 10.81
C TYR A 125 3.22 10.13 10.67
N ARG A 126 4.40 10.16 10.03
CA ARG A 126 5.19 11.38 9.90
C ARG A 126 5.39 11.75 8.43
N LYS A 127 4.92 12.95 8.05
CA LYS A 127 5.05 13.49 6.68
C LYS A 127 4.43 12.55 5.64
N THR A 128 5.03 12.47 4.46
CA THR A 128 4.58 11.66 3.32
C THR A 128 4.74 10.15 3.54
N ALA A 129 5.45 9.72 4.58
CA ALA A 129 5.54 8.30 4.95
C ALA A 129 4.19 7.70 5.40
N ARG A 130 3.15 8.51 5.58
CA ARG A 130 1.78 8.03 5.82
C ARG A 130 1.26 7.21 4.63
N ASN A 131 1.36 7.77 3.43
CA ASN A 131 0.89 7.19 2.16
C ASN A 131 -0.25 6.15 2.30
N PHE A 132 0.00 4.89 1.91
CA PHE A 132 -0.99 3.82 1.85
C PHE A 132 -1.24 3.13 3.21
N ASN A 133 -0.41 3.37 4.22
CA ASN A 133 -0.43 2.62 5.48
C ASN A 133 -1.79 2.61 6.20
N PRO A 134 -2.52 3.73 6.36
CA PRO A 134 -3.79 3.72 7.10
C PRO A 134 -4.85 2.82 6.46
N MET A 135 -5.04 2.91 5.15
CA MET A 135 -6.06 2.11 4.46
C MET A 135 -5.64 0.65 4.33
N MET A 136 -4.33 0.36 4.19
CA MET A 136 -3.83 -1.01 4.26
C MET A 136 -4.13 -1.65 5.61
N ALA A 137 -3.94 -0.92 6.71
CA ALA A 137 -4.25 -1.40 8.06
C ALA A 137 -5.74 -1.78 8.22
N ALA A 138 -6.65 -1.02 7.60
CA ALA A 138 -8.08 -1.31 7.66
C ALA A 138 -8.50 -2.49 6.75
N ALA A 139 -7.77 -2.75 5.67
CA ALA A 139 -8.10 -3.79 4.69
C ALA A 139 -7.47 -5.17 5.00
N GLY A 140 -6.60 -5.27 6.01
CA GLY A 140 -6.01 -6.52 6.46
C GLY A 140 -6.89 -7.26 7.46
N ARG A 141 -7.07 -8.57 7.28
CA ARG A 141 -7.69 -9.43 8.30
C ARG A 141 -6.83 -9.49 9.57
N VAL A 142 -5.51 -9.50 9.41
CA VAL A 142 -4.55 -9.30 10.49
C VAL A 142 -3.54 -8.23 10.08
N THR A 143 -3.50 -7.15 10.84
CA THR A 143 -2.57 -6.04 10.64
C THR A 143 -1.43 -6.11 11.64
N VAL A 144 -0.22 -6.10 11.10
CA VAL A 144 1.03 -5.94 11.84
C VAL A 144 1.58 -4.56 11.54
N ALA A 145 1.65 -3.72 12.56
CA ALA A 145 2.24 -2.40 12.47
C ALA A 145 3.64 -2.41 13.07
N GLU A 146 4.61 -1.88 12.34
CA GLU A 146 5.92 -1.56 12.90
C GLU A 146 6.07 -0.05 13.17
N VAL A 147 6.67 0.30 14.30
CA VAL A 147 6.80 1.67 14.81
C VAL A 147 8.23 1.99 15.22
N GLU A 148 8.60 3.27 15.12
CA GLU A 148 9.91 3.75 15.62
C GLU A 148 9.86 4.05 17.11
N VAL A 149 8.74 4.63 17.54
CA VAL A 149 8.52 5.02 18.93
C VAL A 149 7.26 4.32 19.42
N LEU A 150 7.46 3.43 20.40
CA LEU A 150 6.37 2.80 21.14
C LEU A 150 6.22 3.54 22.47
N VAL A 151 5.01 4.01 22.75
CA VAL A 151 4.63 4.70 24.00
C VAL A 151 3.54 3.95 24.74
N ASP A 152 3.30 4.29 25.99
CA ASP A 152 2.19 3.74 26.75
C ASP A 152 0.85 4.36 26.32
N LYS A 153 -0.24 3.66 26.65
CA LYS A 153 -1.60 4.14 26.43
C LYS A 153 -1.81 5.52 27.07
N GLY A 154 -2.42 6.43 26.32
CA GLY A 154 -2.73 7.78 26.78
C GLY A 154 -1.61 8.81 26.56
N GLU A 155 -0.43 8.39 26.10
CA GLU A 155 0.63 9.32 25.69
C GLU A 155 0.39 9.91 24.29
N LEU A 156 -0.38 9.23 23.44
CA LEU A 156 -0.86 9.78 22.19
C LEU A 156 -2.14 10.58 22.46
N ASP A 157 -2.13 11.86 22.10
CA ASP A 157 -3.32 12.70 22.09
C ASP A 157 -4.37 12.07 21.16
N PRO A 158 -5.59 11.76 21.67
CA PRO A 158 -6.64 11.15 20.87
C PRO A 158 -6.95 11.87 19.55
N ASP A 159 -6.89 13.21 19.52
CA ASP A 159 -7.18 14.01 18.32
C ASP A 159 -6.02 14.04 17.33
N GLN A 160 -4.87 13.46 17.68
CA GLN A 160 -3.69 13.33 16.81
C GLN A 160 -3.48 11.91 16.28
N ILE A 161 -4.33 10.95 16.67
CA ILE A 161 -4.29 9.57 16.17
C ILE A 161 -4.78 9.54 14.71
N HIS A 162 -4.00 8.93 13.82
CA HIS A 162 -4.38 8.81 12.40
C HIS A 162 -5.06 7.49 12.08
N THR A 163 -4.54 6.38 12.62
CA THR A 163 -5.14 5.05 12.49
C THR A 163 -5.49 4.57 13.89
N PRO A 164 -6.78 4.43 14.23
CA PRO A 164 -7.20 3.88 15.51
C PRO A 164 -6.74 2.44 15.69
N GLY A 165 -6.43 2.06 16.93
CA GLY A 165 -5.87 0.76 17.28
C GLY A 165 -6.75 -0.45 16.96
N ILE A 166 -8.05 -0.24 16.73
CA ILE A 166 -8.97 -1.28 16.27
C ILE A 166 -8.51 -1.97 14.97
N TYR A 167 -7.75 -1.26 14.13
CA TYR A 167 -7.22 -1.79 12.87
C TYR A 167 -5.87 -2.50 13.03
N VAL A 168 -5.32 -2.62 14.23
CA VAL A 168 -3.96 -3.15 14.46
C VAL A 168 -3.99 -4.29 15.48
N GLN A 169 -3.59 -5.49 15.06
CA GLN A 169 -3.63 -6.69 15.91
C GLN A 169 -2.26 -7.06 16.49
N ARG A 170 -1.18 -6.58 15.88
CA ARG A 170 0.20 -6.81 16.32
C ARG A 170 1.01 -5.53 16.14
N LEU A 171 1.82 -5.19 17.13
CA LEU A 171 2.67 -4.01 17.13
C LEU A 171 4.13 -4.43 17.37
N ILE A 172 5.05 -3.91 16.56
CA ILE A 172 6.48 -4.22 16.64
C ILE A 172 7.25 -2.91 16.73
N LYS A 173 8.09 -2.75 17.75
CA LYS A 173 9.04 -1.64 17.80
C LYS A 173 10.29 -2.02 17.00
N GLY A 174 10.53 -1.36 15.87
CA GLY A 174 11.74 -1.59 15.10
C GLY A 174 12.98 -1.07 15.82
N ALA A 175 14.10 -1.80 15.71
CA ALA A 175 15.36 -1.42 16.34
C ALA A 175 16.10 -0.33 15.55
N ILE A 176 16.23 -0.53 14.23
CA ILE A 176 16.96 0.37 13.32
C ILE A 176 16.20 0.43 11.98
N TYR A 177 16.12 1.63 11.41
CA TYR A 177 15.49 1.87 10.11
C TYR A 177 16.47 2.57 9.17
N GLU A 178 16.78 1.96 8.03
CA GLU A 178 17.68 2.54 7.02
C GLU A 178 17.11 3.80 6.37
N LYS A 179 15.79 3.83 6.11
CA LYS A 179 15.06 4.96 5.48
C LYS A 179 15.79 5.55 4.25
N ARG A 180 16.11 4.68 3.30
CA ARG A 180 16.81 5.05 2.07
C ARG A 180 16.05 6.14 1.30
N ILE A 181 16.81 7.05 0.69
CA ILE A 181 16.30 8.10 -0.19
C ILE A 181 16.72 7.72 -1.60
N GLU A 182 15.75 7.42 -2.46
CA GLU A 182 15.95 6.99 -3.85
C GLU A 182 16.69 8.08 -4.65
N GLN A 183 16.17 9.31 -4.62
CA GLN A 183 16.77 10.46 -5.31
C GLN A 183 16.96 11.62 -4.33
N ARG A 184 18.20 11.80 -3.85
CA ARG A 184 18.54 12.89 -2.93
C ARG A 184 18.73 14.20 -3.68
N THR A 185 17.72 15.05 -3.67
CA THR A 185 17.77 16.39 -4.25
C THR A 185 17.94 17.47 -3.17
N THR A 186 18.86 18.40 -3.38
CA THR A 186 19.13 19.53 -2.47
C THR A 186 19.18 20.83 -3.23
N ARG A 187 18.70 21.93 -2.64
CA ARG A 187 18.90 23.27 -3.23
C ARG A 187 20.41 23.63 -3.26
N PRO A 188 20.86 24.44 -4.24
CA PRO A 188 22.20 25.03 -4.20
C PRO A 188 22.41 25.82 -2.90
N ARG A 189 23.62 25.75 -2.33
CA ARG A 189 23.98 26.57 -1.16
C ARG A 189 24.08 28.04 -1.60
N ALA A 190 23.42 28.95 -0.88
CA ALA A 190 23.61 30.38 -1.12
C ALA A 190 25.08 30.75 -0.91
N ALA A 191 25.64 31.55 -1.82
CA ALA A 191 27.02 32.02 -1.78
C ALA A 191 27.27 32.89 -0.54
#